data_AF-A0A420RQX7-F1
#
_entry.id   AF-A0A420RQX7-F1
#
_cell.length_a   1.000
_cell.length_b   1.000
_cell.length_c   1.000
_cell.angle_alpha   90.00
_cell.angle_beta   90.00
_cell.angle_gamma   90.00
#
_symmetry.space_group_name_H-M   'P 1'
#
loop_
_entity.id
_entity.type
_entity.pdbx_description
1 polymer ?
#
loop_
_entity_poly.entity_id
_entity_poly.type
_entity_poly.pdbx_seq_one_letter_code
_entity_poly.pdbx_strand_id
1 'polypeptide(L)'
;MTLFTQEVHNTGNGVVVPNSNILPKLCDEQQNLVDLILCGRNVFFTGSAGCGKSTVLEAVVKELKAKHKRVDIIAPTGRSALLVQGMSTWSYMGWTPDFHKYSLERLKSEGFRTYVAARLRRTEVLIIDEISMVENHHLERINICMKEVRCWDSNLKGPSSDAPAFGGVQVVVTGDFCQLPPVRPFQFCLNCGLETNLDSDGLKYSCPENHGPFRDEDKWAFRSAAWEEAGFTYVNLQKVHRQHDAYFIQMLQKCRFGIPFTTDEITTLINHPHNVDKATKLLCTRREVAEINSNSFRKLKTPVYMYKALDGFECGQKQHLKFDRYTTQDADGHLLACKDHRLEQSVSLRGGMLVILQVNLDIEGGLVNGSQGVIYGFEEFDLTKFLGGKYDRDATPSFKLFSGGHVALKRRQVTEFMKVQQKATRGRMGPIAKTFWPRVLFHNGMKCTIYAACLVNAIGDTEPYSFLHRTQIPLIPGWAMSVHKSQGMTLDRVIIDLSKAFVAGQVYVALSRATGLKGLRIDGDREALTASFEGDRSVQDFLKNKFGMNLWHNYY
;
A
#
# COMPACT_ATOMS: atom_id res chain seq x y z
N MET A 1 64.63 2.47 26.61
CA MET A 1 63.48 2.77 27.49
C MET A 1 62.22 2.66 26.65
N THR A 2 61.64 1.45 26.57
CA THR A 2 60.45 1.00 27.35
C THR A 2 59.19 1.73 26.86
N LEU A 3 58.40 1.14 25.95
CA LEU A 3 57.22 0.29 26.25
C LEU A 3 56.17 1.03 27.09
N PHE A 4 54.91 1.10 26.62
CA PHE A 4 53.82 0.23 27.11
C PHE A 4 52.46 0.58 26.50
N THR A 5 51.86 -0.44 25.90
CA THR A 5 50.43 -0.68 25.69
C THR A 5 49.78 -1.17 27.00
N GLN A 6 48.59 -0.67 27.35
CA GLN A 6 47.58 -1.26 28.25
C GLN A 6 46.23 -0.60 27.90
N GLU A 7 45.27 -1.27 27.28
CA GLU A 7 44.27 -2.21 27.85
C GLU A 7 43.53 -1.69 29.10
N VAL A 8 42.26 -1.35 28.92
CA VAL A 8 41.23 -1.49 29.96
C VAL A 8 40.11 -2.36 29.38
N HIS A 9 39.94 -3.49 30.04
CA HIS A 9 38.90 -4.50 29.87
C HIS A 9 37.48 -3.91 29.87
N ASN A 10 36.63 -4.40 28.97
CA ASN A 10 35.21 -4.49 29.24
C ASN A 10 34.80 -5.97 29.16
N THR A 11 34.54 -6.53 30.32
CA THR A 11 34.11 -7.91 30.56
C THR A 11 32.60 -8.04 30.32
N GLY A 12 32.18 -9.19 29.79
CA GLY A 12 30.86 -9.74 30.07
C GLY A 12 29.69 -9.28 29.18
N ASN A 13 29.16 -10.25 28.44
CA ASN A 13 27.87 -10.27 27.74
C ASN A 13 27.79 -9.50 26.42
N GLY A 14 28.42 -10.10 25.40
CA GLY A 14 27.99 -9.94 24.01
C GLY A 14 26.54 -10.38 23.86
N VAL A 15 25.61 -9.43 23.98
CA VAL A 15 24.29 -9.56 23.39
C VAL A 15 24.50 -9.54 21.88
N VAL A 16 24.55 -10.73 21.28
CA VAL A 16 24.40 -10.89 19.84
C VAL A 16 23.05 -10.28 19.49
N VAL A 17 23.07 -9.05 18.97
CA VAL A 17 21.90 -8.43 18.38
C VAL A 17 21.59 -9.27 17.13
N PRO A 18 20.43 -9.94 17.04
CA PRO A 18 20.11 -10.70 15.83
C PRO A 18 20.06 -9.72 14.66
N ASN A 19 20.84 -9.99 13.62
CA ASN A 19 20.71 -9.31 12.34
C ASN A 19 19.28 -9.54 11.82
N SER A 20 18.38 -8.57 12.02
CA SER A 20 16.97 -8.65 11.65
C SER A 20 16.70 -8.39 10.15
N ASN A 21 17.63 -8.78 9.28
CA ASN A 21 17.57 -8.60 7.82
C ASN A 21 17.48 -9.94 7.06
N ILE A 22 16.91 -10.97 7.66
CA ILE A 22 16.65 -12.22 6.95
C ILE A 22 15.34 -12.04 6.17
N LEU A 23 15.47 -11.69 4.88
CA LEU A 23 14.35 -11.79 3.95
C LEU A 23 13.85 -13.24 3.93
N PRO A 24 12.53 -13.48 3.78
CA PRO A 24 12.01 -14.82 3.65
C PRO A 24 12.74 -15.58 2.53
N LYS A 25 13.03 -16.87 2.75
CA LYS A 25 13.63 -17.70 1.71
C LYS A 25 12.69 -17.75 0.49
N LEU A 26 13.17 -17.26 -0.64
CA LEU A 26 12.43 -17.28 -1.91
C LEU A 26 12.31 -18.72 -2.42
N CYS A 27 11.18 -19.04 -3.07
CA CYS A 27 11.06 -20.28 -3.83
C CYS A 27 11.72 -20.14 -5.22
N ASP A 28 11.92 -21.24 -5.92
CA ASP A 28 12.63 -21.25 -7.22
C ASP A 28 11.96 -20.34 -8.27
N GLU A 29 10.61 -20.32 -8.31
CA GLU A 29 9.85 -19.43 -9.19
C GLU A 29 10.10 -17.95 -8.89
N GLN A 30 10.16 -17.60 -7.60
CA GLN A 30 10.45 -16.23 -7.14
C GLN A 30 11.90 -15.86 -7.43
N GLN A 31 12.86 -16.78 -7.24
CA GLN A 31 14.27 -16.54 -7.52
C GLN A 31 14.53 -16.34 -9.02
N ASN A 32 13.94 -17.17 -9.88
CA ASN A 32 14.04 -17.01 -11.33
C ASN A 32 13.50 -15.64 -11.80
N LEU A 33 12.42 -15.16 -11.18
CA LEU A 33 11.89 -13.82 -11.44
C LEU A 33 12.86 -12.71 -11.00
N VAL A 34 13.48 -12.85 -9.82
CA VAL A 34 14.53 -11.91 -9.36
C VAL A 34 15.66 -11.86 -10.40
N ASP A 35 16.16 -13.01 -10.82
CA ASP A 35 17.28 -13.10 -11.76
C ASP A 35 16.94 -12.47 -13.13
N LEU A 36 15.72 -12.72 -13.62
CA LEU A 36 15.20 -12.12 -14.86
C LEU A 36 15.17 -10.58 -14.79
N ILE A 37 14.74 -10.02 -13.66
CA ILE A 37 14.74 -8.57 -13.44
C ILE A 37 16.18 -8.05 -13.38
N LEU A 38 17.08 -8.76 -12.71
CA LEU A 38 18.49 -8.36 -12.59
C LEU A 38 19.26 -8.40 -13.93
N CYS A 39 18.76 -9.11 -14.95
CA CYS A 39 19.28 -9.06 -16.32
C CYS A 39 18.96 -7.75 -17.07
N GLY A 40 18.19 -6.84 -16.48
CA GLY A 40 17.87 -5.54 -17.09
C GLY A 40 16.65 -5.56 -18.02
N ARG A 41 15.88 -6.66 -18.07
CA ARG A 41 14.66 -6.73 -18.89
C ARG A 41 13.53 -5.93 -18.27
N ASN A 42 12.64 -5.39 -19.11
CA ASN A 42 11.35 -4.92 -18.67
C ASN A 42 10.48 -6.13 -18.33
N VAL A 43 9.93 -6.17 -17.11
CA VAL A 43 9.19 -7.33 -16.61
C VAL A 43 7.83 -6.89 -16.09
N PHE A 44 6.77 -7.56 -16.57
CA PHE A 44 5.50 -7.61 -15.88
C PHE A 44 5.39 -8.93 -15.15
N PHE A 45 5.21 -8.87 -13.84
CA PHE A 45 4.90 -10.05 -13.07
C PHE A 45 3.58 -9.91 -12.33
N THR A 46 2.80 -10.98 -12.38
CA THR A 46 1.50 -11.09 -11.72
C THR A 46 1.44 -12.39 -10.92
N GLY A 47 0.29 -12.64 -10.31
CA GLY A 47 0.03 -13.81 -9.50
C GLY A 47 -1.13 -13.54 -8.57
N SER A 48 -1.79 -14.60 -8.13
CA SER A 48 -2.93 -14.48 -7.22
C SER A 48 -2.54 -13.77 -5.92
N ALA A 49 -3.56 -13.32 -5.20
CA ALA A 49 -3.37 -12.80 -3.86
C ALA A 49 -2.68 -13.85 -2.98
N GLY A 50 -1.53 -13.50 -2.40
CA GLY A 50 -0.77 -14.42 -1.54
C GLY A 50 0.41 -15.14 -2.20
N CYS A 51 0.73 -14.90 -3.48
CA CYS A 51 1.90 -15.52 -4.14
C CYS A 51 3.28 -14.90 -3.79
N GLY A 52 3.35 -13.97 -2.83
CA GLY A 52 4.62 -13.37 -2.40
C GLY A 52 5.19 -12.27 -3.32
N LYS A 53 4.35 -11.60 -4.14
CA LYS A 53 4.78 -10.48 -5.02
C LYS A 53 5.59 -9.41 -4.29
N SER A 54 5.13 -8.97 -3.11
CA SER A 54 5.83 -7.96 -2.30
C SER A 54 7.19 -8.47 -1.79
N THR A 55 7.29 -9.76 -1.46
CA THR A 55 8.55 -10.40 -1.04
C THR A 55 9.58 -10.41 -2.18
N VAL A 56 9.15 -10.72 -3.41
CA VAL A 56 10.01 -10.60 -4.59
C VAL A 56 10.48 -9.17 -4.79
N LEU A 57 9.57 -8.20 -4.66
CA LEU A 57 9.89 -6.78 -4.82
C LEU A 57 10.97 -6.32 -3.84
N GLU A 58 10.83 -6.68 -2.56
CA GLU A 58 11.82 -6.36 -1.52
C GLU A 58 13.20 -6.97 -1.83
N ALA A 59 13.24 -8.22 -2.33
CA ALA A 59 14.49 -8.87 -2.73
C ALA A 59 15.15 -8.18 -3.94
N VAL A 60 14.38 -7.91 -5.00
CA VAL A 60 14.86 -7.20 -6.20
C VAL A 60 15.44 -5.83 -5.85
N VAL A 61 14.73 -5.05 -5.03
CA VAL A 61 15.16 -3.70 -4.63
C VAL A 61 16.47 -3.77 -3.84
N LYS A 62 16.62 -4.74 -2.95
CA LYS A 62 17.85 -4.95 -2.18
C LYS A 62 19.04 -5.25 -3.12
N GLU A 63 18.87 -6.18 -4.06
CA GLU A 63 19.92 -6.57 -5.00
C GLU A 63 20.29 -5.43 -5.98
N LEU A 64 19.30 -4.72 -6.53
CA LEU A 64 19.56 -3.57 -7.41
C LEU A 64 20.30 -2.45 -6.69
N LYS A 65 19.93 -2.15 -5.44
CA LYS A 65 20.63 -1.16 -4.61
C LYS A 65 22.06 -1.62 -4.27
N ALA A 66 22.27 -2.92 -4.02
CA ALA A 66 23.61 -3.49 -3.83
C ALA A 66 24.47 -3.34 -5.09
N LYS A 67 23.87 -3.36 -6.28
CA LYS A 67 24.50 -3.02 -7.56
C LYS A 67 24.58 -1.51 -7.86
N HIS A 68 24.33 -0.67 -6.86
CA HIS A 68 24.34 0.80 -6.94
C HIS A 68 23.37 1.44 -7.94
N LYS A 69 22.34 0.70 -8.40
CA LYS A 69 21.32 1.23 -9.30
C LYS A 69 20.41 2.23 -8.60
N ARG A 70 20.02 3.29 -9.32
CA ARG A 70 18.95 4.21 -8.90
C ARG A 70 17.58 3.61 -9.20
N VAL A 71 16.94 3.09 -8.15
CA VAL A 71 15.63 2.45 -8.19
C VAL A 71 14.58 3.37 -7.58
N ASP A 72 13.59 3.74 -8.38
CA ASP A 72 12.40 4.45 -7.91
C ASP A 72 11.21 3.49 -7.89
N ILE A 73 10.51 3.43 -6.75
CA ILE A 73 9.32 2.59 -6.57
C ILE A 73 8.10 3.50 -6.49
N ILE A 74 7.12 3.24 -7.36
CA ILE A 74 5.90 4.00 -7.46
C ILE A 74 4.66 3.11 -7.35
N ALA A 75 3.55 3.67 -6.89
CA ALA A 75 2.26 3.00 -6.83
C ALA A 75 1.11 4.00 -7.09
N PRO A 76 -0.08 3.57 -7.54
CA PRO A 76 -1.17 4.47 -7.92
C PRO A 76 -1.73 5.30 -6.76
N THR A 77 -1.61 4.80 -5.52
CA THR A 77 -2.08 5.50 -4.32
C THR A 77 -0.96 5.70 -3.32
N GLY A 78 -1.03 6.77 -2.52
CA GLY A 78 -0.07 7.00 -1.43
C GLY A 78 -0.05 5.86 -0.40
N ARG A 79 -1.18 5.17 -0.21
CA ARG A 79 -1.28 4.01 0.70
C ARG A 79 -0.53 2.80 0.17
N SER A 80 -0.68 2.47 -1.12
CA SER A 80 0.06 1.38 -1.76
C SER A 80 1.56 1.70 -1.78
N ALA A 81 1.93 2.94 -2.08
CA ALA A 81 3.32 3.39 -2.11
C ALA A 81 4.02 3.21 -0.76
N LEU A 82 3.33 3.49 0.34
CA LEU A 82 3.84 3.28 1.69
C LEU A 82 4.17 1.81 2.01
N LEU A 83 3.45 0.86 1.42
CA LEU A 83 3.70 -0.58 1.65
C LEU A 83 5.03 -1.02 1.04
N VAL A 84 5.42 -0.41 -0.07
CA VAL A 84 6.66 -0.71 -0.81
C VAL A 84 7.79 0.29 -0.55
N GLN A 85 7.63 1.15 0.48
CA GLN A 85 8.58 2.24 0.80
C GLN A 85 8.89 3.14 -0.41
N GLY A 86 7.90 3.33 -1.28
CA GLY A 86 7.98 4.16 -2.48
C GLY A 86 7.15 5.44 -2.36
N MET A 87 6.81 6.04 -3.49
CA MET A 87 5.92 7.20 -3.58
C MET A 87 4.75 6.97 -4.54
N SER A 88 3.74 7.84 -4.51
CA SER A 88 2.66 7.70 -5.51
C SER A 88 3.16 8.05 -6.90
N THR A 89 2.54 7.50 -7.96
CA THR A 89 2.82 7.87 -9.35
C THR A 89 2.72 9.39 -9.55
N TRP A 90 1.71 10.02 -8.94
CA TRP A 90 1.52 11.47 -8.88
C TRP A 90 2.71 12.19 -8.26
N SER A 91 3.19 11.73 -7.09
CA SER A 91 4.32 12.37 -6.40
C SER A 91 5.65 12.20 -7.14
N TYR A 92 5.83 11.06 -7.80
CA TYR A 92 6.98 10.78 -8.65
C TYR A 92 7.09 11.78 -9.80
N MET A 93 5.97 12.03 -10.49
CA MET A 93 5.89 13.04 -11.56
C MET A 93 5.75 14.48 -11.07
N GLY A 94 5.54 14.69 -9.76
CA GLY A 94 5.28 16.02 -9.20
C GLY A 94 3.90 16.59 -9.56
N TRP A 95 2.95 15.73 -9.91
CA TRP A 95 1.60 16.09 -10.35
C TRP A 95 0.59 16.15 -9.20
N THR A 96 -0.45 16.93 -9.41
CA THR A 96 -1.76 16.84 -8.74
C THR A 96 -2.79 16.34 -9.76
N PRO A 97 -4.01 15.92 -9.35
CA PRO A 97 -5.07 15.54 -10.29
C PRO A 97 -5.37 16.61 -11.36
N ASP A 98 -5.16 17.89 -11.04
CA ASP A 98 -5.35 18.99 -12.00
C ASP A 98 -4.38 18.96 -13.19
N PHE A 99 -3.24 18.27 -13.10
CA PHE A 99 -2.33 18.12 -14.24
C PHE A 99 -2.96 17.28 -15.36
N HIS A 100 -3.94 16.44 -15.06
CA HIS A 100 -4.70 15.73 -16.09
C HIS A 100 -5.59 16.66 -16.91
N LYS A 101 -5.86 17.87 -16.42
CA LYS A 101 -6.57 18.92 -17.17
C LYS A 101 -5.70 19.63 -18.20
N TYR A 102 -4.39 19.38 -18.20
CA TYR A 102 -3.48 19.99 -19.16
C TYR A 102 -3.49 19.18 -20.45
N SER A 103 -3.38 19.90 -21.58
CA SER A 103 -3.06 19.26 -22.86
C SER A 103 -1.69 18.60 -22.79
N LEU A 104 -1.42 17.63 -23.68
CA LEU A 104 -0.10 16.98 -23.74
C LEU A 104 1.03 17.98 -23.93
N GLU A 105 0.85 18.96 -24.81
CA GLU A 105 1.87 19.98 -25.08
C GLU A 105 2.18 20.83 -23.83
N ARG A 106 1.14 21.21 -23.08
CA ARG A 106 1.34 21.90 -21.81
C ARG A 106 1.98 20.99 -20.76
N LEU A 107 1.63 19.70 -20.74
CA LEU A 107 2.23 18.75 -19.81
C LEU A 107 3.71 18.49 -20.11
N LYS A 108 4.12 18.51 -21.39
CA LYS A 108 5.53 18.41 -21.79
C LYS A 108 6.34 19.64 -21.38
N SER A 109 5.77 20.84 -21.47
CA SER A 109 6.50 22.08 -21.17
C SER A 109 6.46 22.49 -19.69
N GLU A 110 5.31 22.32 -19.04
CA GLU A 110 5.04 22.78 -17.66
C GLU A 110 4.84 21.63 -16.67
N GLY A 111 4.72 20.39 -17.15
CA GLY A 111 4.31 19.25 -16.33
C GLY A 111 5.34 18.78 -15.32
N PHE A 112 6.60 19.20 -15.44
CA PHE A 112 7.67 18.79 -14.53
C PHE A 112 8.60 19.96 -14.20
N ARG A 113 8.78 20.19 -12.90
CA ARG A 113 9.73 21.18 -12.36
C ARG A 113 11.16 20.66 -12.50
N THR A 114 12.15 21.53 -12.36
CA THR A 114 13.59 21.19 -12.53
C THR A 114 14.06 19.98 -11.72
N TYR A 115 13.63 19.88 -10.45
CA TYR A 115 13.99 18.74 -9.60
C TYR A 115 13.31 17.43 -10.06
N VAL A 116 12.07 17.49 -10.55
CA VAL A 116 11.38 16.31 -11.13
C VAL A 116 12.12 15.87 -12.39
N ALA A 117 12.47 16.81 -13.27
CA ALA A 117 13.25 16.47 -14.46
C ALA A 117 14.60 15.83 -14.09
N ALA A 118 15.27 16.31 -13.03
CA ALA A 118 16.50 15.70 -12.52
C ALA A 118 16.27 14.27 -11.99
N ARG A 119 15.15 14.01 -11.28
CA ARG A 119 14.74 12.65 -10.89
C ARG A 119 14.60 11.75 -12.09
N LEU A 120 13.74 12.13 -13.04
CA LEU A 120 13.43 11.32 -14.22
C LEU A 120 14.70 10.99 -15.03
N ARG A 121 15.67 11.89 -15.11
CA ARG A 121 16.99 11.62 -15.75
C ARG A 121 17.87 10.65 -14.98
N ARG A 122 17.76 10.60 -13.66
CA ARG A 122 18.59 9.75 -12.79
C ARG A 122 18.00 8.37 -12.55
N THR A 123 16.69 8.21 -12.70
CA THR A 123 16.04 6.91 -12.56
C THR A 123 16.62 5.93 -13.59
N GLU A 124 17.14 4.80 -13.10
CA GLU A 124 17.64 3.71 -13.94
C GLU A 124 16.65 2.54 -13.99
N VAL A 125 15.98 2.29 -12.87
CA VAL A 125 14.92 1.28 -12.75
C VAL A 125 13.68 1.91 -12.13
N LEU A 126 12.55 1.82 -12.82
CA LEU A 126 11.24 2.25 -12.34
C LEU A 126 10.38 1.03 -12.03
N ILE A 127 10.02 0.88 -10.76
CA ILE A 127 9.15 -0.19 -10.28
C ILE A 127 7.74 0.38 -10.06
N ILE A 128 6.71 -0.21 -10.66
CA ILE A 128 5.31 0.19 -10.48
C ILE A 128 4.54 -0.94 -9.81
N ASP A 129 4.15 -0.76 -8.55
CA ASP A 129 3.30 -1.72 -7.82
C ASP A 129 1.82 -1.37 -7.90
N GLU A 130 0.97 -2.39 -7.73
CA GLU A 130 -0.49 -2.31 -7.89
C GLU A 130 -0.92 -1.73 -9.24
N ILE A 131 -0.27 -2.17 -10.33
CA ILE A 131 -0.48 -1.68 -11.69
C ILE A 131 -1.94 -1.79 -12.19
N SER A 132 -2.77 -2.64 -11.56
CA SER A 132 -4.18 -2.80 -11.91
C SER A 132 -5.00 -1.53 -11.70
N MET A 133 -4.59 -0.66 -10.78
CA MET A 133 -5.26 0.63 -10.51
C MET A 133 -4.64 1.80 -11.28
N VAL A 134 -3.63 1.56 -12.13
CA VAL A 134 -3.05 2.57 -13.00
C VAL A 134 -3.82 2.58 -14.32
N GLU A 135 -4.42 3.72 -14.63
CA GLU A 135 -5.12 3.96 -15.90
C GLU A 135 -4.15 4.02 -17.09
N ASN A 136 -4.59 3.56 -18.26
CA ASN A 136 -3.84 3.63 -19.51
C ASN A 136 -3.32 5.05 -19.84
N HIS A 137 -4.18 6.09 -19.78
CA HIS A 137 -3.81 7.47 -20.08
C HIS A 137 -2.86 8.05 -19.03
N HIS A 138 -2.95 7.59 -17.78
CA HIS A 138 -1.99 8.00 -16.75
C HIS A 138 -0.60 7.41 -17.03
N LEU A 139 -0.54 6.13 -17.39
CA LEU A 139 0.72 5.48 -17.77
C LEU A 139 1.31 6.11 -19.04
N GLU A 140 0.46 6.46 -20.01
CA GLU A 140 0.88 7.11 -21.26
C GLU A 140 1.49 8.49 -21.00
N ARG A 141 0.85 9.31 -20.15
CA ARG A 141 1.41 10.60 -19.74
C ARG A 141 2.78 10.44 -19.08
N ILE A 142 2.97 9.43 -18.24
CA ILE A 142 4.28 9.14 -17.62
C ILE A 142 5.32 8.81 -18.71
N ASN A 143 4.99 7.91 -19.64
CA ASN A 143 5.86 7.53 -20.75
C ASN A 143 6.28 8.74 -21.60
N ILE A 144 5.31 9.54 -22.06
CA ILE A 144 5.54 10.74 -22.88
C ILE A 144 6.45 11.72 -22.14
N CYS A 145 6.14 12.06 -20.88
CA CYS A 145 6.95 13.02 -20.12
C CYS A 145 8.35 12.49 -19.81
N MET A 146 8.53 11.18 -19.61
CA MET A 146 9.85 10.59 -19.41
C MET A 146 10.68 10.63 -20.69
N LYS A 147 10.09 10.34 -21.87
CA LYS A 147 10.74 10.53 -23.17
C LYS A 147 11.14 11.99 -23.38
N GLU A 148 10.23 12.91 -23.09
CA GLU A 148 10.47 14.36 -23.19
C GLU A 148 11.70 14.80 -22.39
N VAL A 149 11.85 14.31 -21.17
CA VAL A 149 12.93 14.73 -20.26
C VAL A 149 14.27 14.07 -20.57
N ARG A 150 14.24 12.79 -20.99
CA ARG A 150 15.42 11.94 -21.13
C ARG A 150 15.97 11.87 -22.55
N CYS A 151 15.13 12.06 -23.55
CA CYS A 151 15.45 11.88 -24.96
C CYS A 151 15.29 13.18 -25.77
N TRP A 152 15.28 14.34 -25.11
CA TRP A 152 15.15 15.64 -25.78
C TRP A 152 16.24 15.86 -26.83
N ASP A 153 15.83 16.12 -28.07
CA ASP A 153 16.68 16.54 -29.16
C ASP A 153 16.43 18.02 -29.49
N SER A 154 17.49 18.84 -29.49
CA SER A 154 17.39 20.28 -29.75
C SER A 154 16.98 20.63 -31.18
N ASN A 155 17.29 19.77 -32.16
CA ASN A 155 16.93 19.97 -33.57
C ASN A 155 15.45 19.66 -33.81
N LEU A 156 14.93 18.62 -33.15
CA LEU A 156 13.52 18.22 -33.25
C LEU A 156 12.60 19.01 -32.31
N LYS A 157 13.18 19.74 -31.33
CA LYS A 157 12.46 20.42 -30.25
C LYS A 157 11.54 19.46 -29.48
N GLY A 158 12.05 18.26 -29.21
CA GLY A 158 11.33 17.17 -28.56
C GLY A 158 12.07 15.84 -28.72
N PRO A 159 11.54 14.74 -28.17
CA PRO A 159 12.10 13.42 -28.38
C PRO A 159 11.91 12.95 -29.82
N SER A 160 12.84 12.15 -30.32
CA SER A 160 12.70 11.48 -31.61
C SER A 160 11.54 10.48 -31.60
N SER A 161 11.01 10.16 -32.78
CA SER A 161 9.90 9.20 -32.91
C SER A 161 10.28 7.78 -32.50
N ASP A 162 11.57 7.43 -32.55
CA ASP A 162 12.16 6.16 -32.11
C ASP A 162 12.60 6.17 -30.64
N ALA A 163 12.28 7.22 -29.87
CA ALA A 163 12.64 7.30 -28.46
C ALA A 163 12.11 6.10 -27.67
N PRO A 164 12.98 5.39 -26.92
CA PRO A 164 12.62 4.17 -26.22
C PRO A 164 11.56 4.43 -25.16
N ALA A 165 10.75 3.40 -24.85
CA ALA A 165 9.74 3.46 -23.80
C ALA A 165 10.34 4.00 -22.49
N PHE A 166 9.60 4.90 -21.84
CA PHE A 166 9.99 5.58 -20.61
C PHE A 166 11.37 6.25 -20.67
N GLY A 167 11.82 6.66 -21.85
CA GLY A 167 13.14 7.25 -22.07
C GLY A 167 14.30 6.27 -21.79
N GLY A 168 14.08 4.97 -21.99
CA GLY A 168 15.12 3.93 -21.86
C GLY A 168 15.35 3.47 -20.42
N VAL A 169 14.44 3.79 -19.49
CA VAL A 169 14.47 3.28 -18.13
C VAL A 169 14.02 1.81 -18.11
N GLN A 170 14.66 0.97 -17.29
CA GLN A 170 14.15 -0.38 -17.05
C GLN A 170 12.84 -0.29 -16.25
N VAL A 171 11.76 -0.85 -16.78
CA VAL A 171 10.44 -0.81 -16.13
C VAL A 171 10.07 -2.20 -15.62
N VAL A 172 9.76 -2.27 -14.33
CA VAL A 172 9.25 -3.47 -13.67
C VAL A 172 7.87 -3.16 -13.12
N VAL A 173 6.85 -3.86 -13.58
CA VAL A 173 5.46 -3.63 -13.17
C VAL A 173 4.90 -4.87 -12.48
N THR A 174 4.20 -4.67 -11.36
CA THR A 174 3.56 -5.74 -10.59
C THR A 174 2.14 -5.37 -10.18
N GLY A 175 1.29 -6.38 -10.14
CA GLY A 175 -0.11 -6.29 -9.70
C GLY A 175 -0.92 -7.48 -10.22
N ASP A 176 -2.23 -7.43 -10.03
CA ASP A 176 -3.15 -8.46 -10.48
C ASP A 176 -4.38 -7.77 -11.06
N PHE A 177 -4.52 -7.75 -12.38
CA PHE A 177 -5.62 -7.06 -13.08
C PHE A 177 -7.00 -7.65 -12.76
N CYS A 178 -7.05 -8.86 -12.18
CA CYS A 178 -8.27 -9.45 -11.63
C CYS A 178 -8.75 -8.78 -10.32
N GLN A 179 -7.94 -7.91 -9.72
CA GLN A 179 -8.31 -7.13 -8.53
C GLN A 179 -9.09 -5.86 -8.92
N LEU A 180 -8.84 -4.74 -8.25
CA LEU A 180 -9.56 -3.50 -8.51
C LEU A 180 -9.04 -2.80 -9.76
N PRO A 181 -9.94 -2.31 -10.64
CA PRO A 181 -9.60 -1.49 -11.79
C PRO A 181 -9.20 -0.06 -11.38
N PRO A 182 -8.72 0.76 -12.33
CA PRO A 182 -8.56 2.19 -12.11
C PRO A 182 -9.88 2.86 -11.72
N VAL A 183 -9.82 3.84 -10.82
CA VAL A 183 -11.01 4.56 -10.34
C VAL A 183 -11.28 5.77 -11.24
N ARG A 184 -12.49 5.85 -11.80
CA ARG A 184 -12.91 6.92 -12.75
C ARG A 184 -11.95 7.08 -13.93
N PRO A 185 -11.80 6.04 -14.76
CA PRO A 185 -10.95 6.14 -15.93
C PRO A 185 -11.47 7.22 -16.90
N PHE A 186 -10.57 7.73 -17.72
CA PHE A 186 -10.84 8.66 -18.81
C PHE A 186 -11.45 10.00 -18.43
N GLN A 187 -11.51 10.37 -17.14
CA GLN A 187 -12.14 11.64 -16.71
C GLN A 187 -11.66 12.85 -17.52
N PHE A 188 -10.36 12.90 -17.86
CA PHE A 188 -9.79 13.95 -18.71
C PHE A 188 -9.10 13.35 -19.94
N CYS A 189 -9.39 13.94 -21.10
CA CYS A 189 -8.81 13.56 -22.38
C CYS A 189 -7.28 13.61 -22.34
N LEU A 190 -6.62 12.59 -22.90
CA LEU A 190 -5.17 12.53 -22.99
C LEU A 190 -4.61 13.75 -23.72
N ASN A 191 -5.15 14.07 -24.90
CA ASN A 191 -4.60 15.06 -25.82
C ASN A 191 -4.84 16.51 -25.40
N CYS A 192 -6.10 16.88 -25.14
CA CYS A 192 -6.47 18.27 -24.86
C CYS A 192 -6.68 18.59 -23.38
N GLY A 193 -6.78 17.59 -22.49
CA GLY A 193 -7.02 17.79 -21.07
C GLY A 193 -8.46 18.17 -20.69
N LEU A 194 -9.38 18.32 -21.65
CA LEU A 194 -10.79 18.59 -21.35
C LEU A 194 -11.46 17.39 -20.67
N GLU A 195 -12.42 17.68 -19.80
CA GLU A 195 -13.25 16.65 -19.16
C GLU A 195 -14.07 15.92 -20.23
N THR A 196 -14.07 14.59 -20.18
CA THR A 196 -14.81 13.78 -21.14
C THR A 196 -16.26 13.60 -20.71
N ASN A 197 -17.15 13.47 -21.69
CA ASN A 197 -18.54 13.14 -21.45
C ASN A 197 -18.71 11.62 -21.46
N LEU A 198 -19.25 11.07 -20.38
CA LEU A 198 -19.64 9.66 -20.29
C LEU A 198 -21.01 9.48 -20.97
N ASP A 199 -21.13 8.45 -21.80
CA ASP A 199 -22.41 8.08 -22.41
C ASP A 199 -23.42 7.53 -21.39
N SER A 200 -24.69 7.39 -21.81
CA SER A 200 -25.77 6.88 -20.95
C SER A 200 -25.50 5.50 -20.38
N ASP A 201 -24.75 4.68 -21.14
CA ASP A 201 -24.49 3.28 -20.81
C ASP A 201 -23.26 3.13 -19.90
N GLY A 202 -22.49 4.21 -19.70
CA GLY A 202 -21.30 4.22 -18.84
C GLY A 202 -20.10 3.49 -19.44
N LEU A 203 -20.08 3.25 -20.76
CA LEU A 203 -19.09 2.41 -21.44
C LEU A 203 -18.17 3.20 -22.37
N LYS A 204 -18.54 4.43 -22.75
CA LYS A 204 -17.75 5.26 -23.67
C LYS A 204 -17.59 6.68 -23.15
N TYR A 205 -16.35 7.15 -23.23
CA TYR A 205 -15.94 8.49 -22.85
C TYR A 205 -15.60 9.27 -24.11
N SER A 206 -16.37 10.33 -24.37
CA SER A 206 -16.21 11.17 -25.56
C SER A 206 -15.54 12.48 -25.20
N CYS A 207 -14.47 12.81 -25.93
CA CYS A 207 -13.81 14.10 -25.82
C CYS A 207 -14.60 15.16 -26.62
N PRO A 208 -14.84 16.37 -26.08
CA PRO A 208 -15.49 17.45 -26.83
C PRO A 208 -14.79 17.83 -28.14
N GLU A 209 -13.48 17.60 -28.22
CA GLU A 209 -12.64 17.88 -29.39
C GLU A 209 -12.43 16.63 -30.28
N ASN A 210 -13.27 15.59 -30.14
CA ASN A 210 -13.25 14.38 -30.97
C ASN A 210 -11.94 13.57 -30.97
N HIS A 211 -11.12 13.65 -29.91
CA HIS A 211 -9.94 12.79 -29.72
C HIS A 211 -10.27 11.34 -29.29
N GLY A 212 -11.56 11.03 -29.06
CA GLY A 212 -12.06 9.71 -28.65
C GLY A 212 -12.92 9.08 -29.76
N PRO A 213 -13.81 8.12 -29.44
CA PRO A 213 -14.23 7.70 -28.10
C PRO A 213 -13.21 6.76 -27.41
N PHE A 214 -13.07 6.90 -26.10
CA PHE A 214 -12.33 5.96 -25.26
C PHE A 214 -13.32 4.99 -24.63
N ARG A 215 -13.10 3.68 -24.76
CA ARG A 215 -14.01 2.68 -24.19
C ARG A 215 -13.55 2.29 -22.80
N ASP A 216 -14.48 1.96 -21.91
CA ASP A 216 -14.15 1.51 -20.55
C ASP A 216 -13.20 0.28 -20.55
N GLU A 217 -13.30 -0.59 -21.55
CA GLU A 217 -12.39 -1.74 -21.75
C GLU A 217 -10.91 -1.35 -22.01
N ASP A 218 -10.67 -0.10 -22.42
CA ASP A 218 -9.32 0.42 -22.68
C ASP A 218 -8.65 1.00 -21.43
N LYS A 219 -9.36 1.09 -20.29
CA LYS A 219 -8.86 1.75 -19.07
C LYS A 219 -7.58 1.15 -18.51
N TRP A 220 -7.33 -0.11 -18.81
CA TRP A 220 -6.26 -0.89 -18.21
C TRP A 220 -4.88 -0.48 -18.71
N ALA A 221 -3.88 -0.44 -17.82
CA ALA A 221 -2.50 -0.14 -18.18
C ALA A 221 -1.99 -0.97 -19.38
N PHE A 222 -2.39 -2.23 -19.52
CA PHE A 222 -1.97 -3.09 -20.64
C PHE A 222 -2.55 -2.71 -22.02
N ARG A 223 -3.47 -1.74 -22.07
CA ARG A 223 -4.07 -1.18 -23.29
C ARG A 223 -3.40 0.12 -23.73
N SER A 224 -2.39 0.63 -23.03
CA SER A 224 -1.67 1.83 -23.44
C SER A 224 -0.59 1.52 -24.47
N ALA A 225 -0.27 2.51 -25.32
CA ALA A 225 0.87 2.42 -26.24
C ALA A 225 2.18 2.28 -25.45
N ALA A 226 2.32 2.97 -24.32
CA ALA A 226 3.45 2.84 -23.40
C ALA A 226 3.71 1.40 -22.95
N TRP A 227 2.65 0.60 -22.75
CA TRP A 227 2.80 -0.80 -22.35
C TRP A 227 3.30 -1.68 -23.49
N GLU A 228 2.79 -1.46 -24.69
CA GLU A 228 3.22 -2.15 -25.90
C GLU A 228 4.69 -1.82 -26.22
N GLU A 229 5.04 -0.54 -26.23
CA GLU A 229 6.41 -0.05 -26.44
C GLU A 229 7.40 -0.57 -25.40
N ALA A 230 6.98 -0.76 -24.15
CA ALA A 230 7.85 -1.25 -23.09
C ALA A 230 8.30 -2.70 -23.29
N GLY A 231 7.62 -3.49 -24.12
CA GLY A 231 8.08 -4.84 -24.49
C GLY A 231 8.29 -5.77 -23.30
N PHE A 232 7.33 -5.81 -22.36
CA PHE A 232 7.45 -6.58 -21.13
C PHE A 232 7.65 -8.08 -21.37
N THR A 233 8.54 -8.69 -20.59
CA THR A 233 8.52 -10.15 -20.35
C THR A 233 7.47 -10.46 -19.28
N TYR A 234 6.60 -11.43 -19.54
CA TYR A 234 5.46 -11.75 -18.68
C TYR A 234 5.77 -12.94 -17.77
N VAL A 235 5.55 -12.78 -16.46
CA VAL A 235 5.71 -13.86 -15.46
C VAL A 235 4.45 -13.95 -14.60
N ASN A 236 3.93 -15.14 -14.36
CA ASN A 236 2.77 -15.35 -13.48
C ASN A 236 3.14 -16.31 -12.36
N LEU A 237 3.21 -15.79 -11.13
CA LEU A 237 3.50 -16.55 -9.92
C LEU A 237 2.33 -17.46 -9.57
N GLN A 238 2.55 -18.77 -9.58
CA GLN A 238 1.49 -19.76 -9.36
C GLN A 238 1.38 -20.22 -7.90
N LYS A 239 2.49 -20.24 -7.16
CA LYS A 239 2.50 -20.77 -5.78
C LYS A 239 1.88 -19.78 -4.80
N VAL A 240 0.73 -20.14 -4.22
CA VAL A 240 0.06 -19.36 -3.16
C VAL A 240 0.64 -19.75 -1.80
N HIS A 241 1.10 -18.75 -1.03
CA HIS A 241 1.72 -18.96 0.29
C HIS A 241 0.82 -18.56 1.47
N ARG A 242 -0.18 -17.70 1.24
CA ARG A 242 -1.03 -17.12 2.30
C ARG A 242 -2.13 -18.07 2.77
N GLN A 243 -2.75 -18.82 1.85
CA GLN A 243 -3.82 -19.76 2.15
C GLN A 243 -3.28 -21.19 2.15
N HIS A 244 -3.72 -21.99 3.12
CA HIS A 244 -3.29 -23.39 3.27
C HIS A 244 -4.32 -24.41 2.76
N ASP A 245 -5.56 -23.99 2.57
CA ASP A 245 -6.66 -24.84 2.13
C ASP A 245 -6.73 -24.90 0.59
N ALA A 246 -6.43 -26.06 0.01
CA ALA A 246 -6.42 -26.26 -1.43
C ALA A 246 -7.80 -26.03 -2.08
N TYR A 247 -8.89 -26.42 -1.40
CA TYR A 247 -10.25 -26.23 -1.92
C TYR A 247 -10.63 -24.75 -1.92
N PHE A 248 -10.28 -24.03 -0.84
CA PHE A 248 -10.47 -22.58 -0.80
C PHE A 248 -9.62 -21.85 -1.84
N ILE A 249 -8.38 -22.27 -2.06
CA ILE A 249 -7.52 -21.73 -3.11
C ILE A 249 -8.18 -21.94 -4.48
N GLN A 250 -8.73 -23.13 -4.77
CA GLN A 250 -9.43 -23.40 -6.03
C GLN A 250 -10.60 -22.44 -6.26
N MET A 251 -11.42 -22.22 -5.23
CA MET A 251 -12.52 -21.23 -5.30
C MET A 251 -12.00 -19.80 -5.50
N LEU A 252 -10.91 -19.40 -4.84
CA LEU A 252 -10.31 -18.09 -5.07
C LEU A 252 -9.81 -17.92 -6.52
N GLN A 253 -9.28 -18.98 -7.13
CA GLN A 253 -8.81 -18.94 -8.52
C GLN A 253 -9.98 -18.86 -9.51
N LYS A 254 -11.06 -19.63 -9.29
CA LYS A 254 -12.30 -19.49 -10.06
C LYS A 254 -12.83 -18.05 -10.01
N CYS A 255 -12.88 -17.46 -8.81
CA CYS A 255 -13.26 -16.06 -8.64
C CYS A 255 -12.31 -15.09 -9.35
N ARG A 256 -10.99 -15.30 -9.25
CA ARG A 256 -9.97 -14.51 -9.95
C ARG A 256 -10.19 -14.51 -11.47
N PHE A 257 -10.55 -15.65 -12.03
CA PHE A 257 -10.73 -15.84 -13.46
C PHE A 257 -12.14 -15.57 -13.97
N GLY A 258 -13.09 -15.23 -13.09
CA GLY A 258 -14.49 -15.05 -13.44
C GLY A 258 -15.19 -16.34 -13.87
N ILE A 259 -14.75 -17.48 -13.33
CA ILE A 259 -15.42 -18.77 -13.52
C ILE A 259 -16.52 -18.87 -12.45
N PRO A 260 -17.78 -19.12 -12.83
CA PRO A 260 -18.87 -19.28 -11.87
C PRO A 260 -18.62 -20.44 -10.90
N PHE A 261 -19.03 -20.26 -9.65
CA PHE A 261 -19.04 -21.35 -8.68
C PHE A 261 -20.16 -22.35 -8.97
N THR A 262 -19.86 -23.62 -8.69
CA THR A 262 -20.87 -24.68 -8.61
C THR A 262 -21.79 -24.48 -7.41
N THR A 263 -22.96 -25.11 -7.42
CA THR A 263 -23.91 -25.07 -6.31
C THR A 263 -23.30 -25.55 -4.99
N ASP A 264 -22.41 -26.55 -5.06
CA ASP A 264 -21.72 -27.12 -3.90
C ASP A 264 -20.66 -26.16 -3.33
N GLU A 265 -19.93 -25.45 -4.19
CA GLU A 265 -18.98 -24.40 -3.78
C GLU A 265 -19.69 -23.24 -3.11
N ILE A 266 -20.80 -22.76 -3.68
CA ILE A 266 -21.64 -21.71 -3.07
C ILE A 266 -22.18 -22.18 -1.72
N THR A 267 -22.69 -23.40 -1.65
CA THR A 267 -23.22 -23.98 -0.41
C THR A 267 -22.12 -24.08 0.64
N THR A 268 -20.90 -24.47 0.25
CA THR A 268 -19.75 -24.52 1.15
C THR A 268 -19.38 -23.11 1.64
N LEU A 269 -19.24 -22.13 0.76
CA LEU A 269 -18.89 -20.76 1.12
C LEU A 269 -19.89 -20.11 2.08
N ILE A 270 -21.17 -20.48 2.02
CA ILE A 270 -22.21 -19.93 2.90
C ILE A 270 -22.35 -20.72 4.20
N ASN A 271 -22.37 -22.06 4.12
CA ASN A 271 -22.76 -22.93 5.24
C ASN A 271 -21.59 -23.59 5.97
N HIS A 272 -20.33 -23.36 5.56
CA HIS A 272 -19.19 -23.96 6.23
C HIS A 272 -19.10 -23.57 7.72
N PRO A 273 -18.59 -24.46 8.58
CA PRO A 273 -18.27 -24.12 9.96
C PRO A 273 -17.23 -22.99 10.02
N HIS A 274 -17.55 -21.93 10.73
CA HIS A 274 -16.71 -20.74 10.83
C HIS A 274 -16.60 -20.25 12.27
N ASN A 275 -15.49 -19.57 12.57
CA ASN A 275 -15.26 -18.83 13.81
C ASN A 275 -14.91 -17.38 13.48
N VAL A 276 -15.94 -16.56 13.48
CA VAL A 276 -15.85 -15.12 13.20
C VAL A 276 -16.15 -14.27 14.44
N ASP A 277 -15.94 -14.82 15.65
CA ASP A 277 -16.03 -14.01 16.86
C ASP A 277 -15.05 -12.84 16.75
N LYS A 278 -15.60 -11.62 16.91
CA LYS A 278 -14.89 -10.35 16.80
C LYS A 278 -14.20 -10.12 15.45
N ALA A 279 -14.74 -10.68 14.38
CA ALA A 279 -14.27 -10.46 13.03
C ALA A 279 -14.54 -9.03 12.53
N THR A 280 -13.70 -8.55 11.62
CA THR A 280 -13.95 -7.31 10.88
C THR A 280 -14.93 -7.57 9.74
N LYS A 281 -15.94 -6.70 9.59
CA LYS A 281 -16.85 -6.72 8.43
C LYS A 281 -16.27 -5.94 7.25
N LEU A 282 -16.13 -6.59 6.09
CA LEU A 282 -15.76 -5.95 4.83
C LEU A 282 -17.03 -5.52 4.08
N LEU A 283 -17.05 -4.25 3.70
CA LEU A 283 -18.20 -3.59 3.08
C LEU A 283 -17.79 -2.86 1.79
N CYS A 284 -18.78 -2.59 0.94
CA CYS A 284 -18.53 -1.98 -0.36
C CYS A 284 -18.34 -0.46 -0.29
N THR A 285 -19.06 0.24 0.60
CA THR A 285 -19.01 1.71 0.66
C THR A 285 -18.41 2.25 1.95
N ARG A 286 -17.79 3.43 1.87
CA ARG A 286 -17.22 4.13 3.05
C ARG A 286 -18.31 4.57 4.05
N ARG A 287 -19.52 4.85 3.56
CA ARG A 287 -20.65 5.30 4.37
C ARG A 287 -21.08 4.20 5.35
N GLU A 288 -21.26 2.98 4.87
CA GLU A 288 -21.65 1.84 5.71
C GLU A 288 -20.58 1.52 6.77
N VAL A 289 -19.30 1.58 6.37
CA VAL A 289 -18.17 1.40 7.29
C VAL A 289 -18.19 2.44 8.41
N ALA A 290 -18.40 3.72 8.06
CA ALA A 290 -18.45 4.79 9.04
C ALA A 290 -19.62 4.61 10.01
N GLU A 291 -20.78 4.18 9.52
CA GLU A 291 -21.97 3.93 10.33
C GLU A 291 -21.75 2.79 11.34
N ILE A 292 -21.29 1.62 10.90
CA ILE A 292 -21.03 0.48 11.79
C ILE A 292 -19.98 0.82 12.85
N ASN A 293 -18.87 1.44 12.43
CA ASN A 293 -17.81 1.81 13.36
C ASN A 293 -18.28 2.86 14.37
N SER A 294 -19.03 3.88 13.94
CA SER A 294 -19.55 4.93 14.83
C SER A 294 -20.57 4.38 15.83
N ASN A 295 -21.48 3.52 15.37
CA ASN A 295 -22.49 2.90 16.23
C ASN A 295 -21.85 1.96 17.26
N SER A 296 -20.89 1.13 16.83
CA SER A 296 -20.17 0.22 17.73
C SER A 296 -19.32 0.98 18.74
N PHE A 297 -18.67 2.07 18.32
CA PHE A 297 -17.92 2.94 19.21
C PHE A 297 -18.80 3.61 20.28
N ARG A 298 -20.00 4.07 19.92
CA ARG A 298 -20.97 4.66 20.86
C ARG A 298 -21.53 3.68 21.88
N LYS A 299 -21.64 2.39 21.51
CA LYS A 299 -22.12 1.33 22.42
C LYS A 299 -21.16 1.06 23.57
N LEU A 300 -19.87 1.33 23.40
CA LEU A 300 -18.87 1.16 24.46
C LEU A 300 -18.99 2.26 25.51
N LYS A 301 -19.16 1.87 26.78
CA LYS A 301 -19.31 2.81 27.92
C LYS A 301 -17.99 3.21 28.59
N THR A 302 -16.86 2.59 28.21
CA THR A 302 -15.54 2.88 28.77
C THR A 302 -15.02 4.27 28.36
N PRO A 303 -14.10 4.90 29.09
CA PRO A 303 -13.55 6.22 28.75
C PRO A 303 -12.97 6.32 27.33
N VAL A 304 -13.07 7.50 26.72
CA VAL A 304 -12.48 7.82 25.41
C VAL A 304 -11.07 8.34 25.60
N TYR A 305 -10.12 7.71 24.91
CA TYR A 305 -8.75 8.18 24.77
C TYR A 305 -8.56 8.70 23.35
N MET A 306 -8.22 9.98 23.21
CA MET A 306 -8.07 10.64 21.91
C MET A 306 -6.61 11.02 21.68
N TYR A 307 -6.10 10.69 20.50
CA TYR A 307 -4.71 10.95 20.10
C TYR A 307 -4.71 11.73 18.78
N LYS A 308 -4.17 12.95 18.81
CA LYS A 308 -3.93 13.74 17.59
C LYS A 308 -2.56 13.43 17.00
N ALA A 309 -2.47 13.22 15.70
CA ALA A 309 -1.23 12.90 15.01
C ALA A 309 -0.23 14.07 15.10
N LEU A 310 1.06 13.74 15.12
CA LEU A 310 2.14 14.73 14.98
C LEU A 310 2.75 14.60 13.58
N ASP A 311 2.49 15.61 12.75
CA ASP A 311 3.07 15.74 11.41
C ASP A 311 4.35 16.57 11.48
N GLY A 312 5.33 16.23 10.65
CA GLY A 312 6.52 17.06 10.50
C GLY A 312 7.17 16.89 9.15
N PHE A 313 7.94 17.90 8.80
CA PHE A 313 8.71 17.96 7.58
C PHE A 313 10.12 18.45 7.89
N GLU A 314 11.10 17.57 7.76
CA GLU A 314 12.52 17.90 7.94
C GLU A 314 13.13 18.17 6.58
N CYS A 315 13.46 19.43 6.34
CA CYS A 315 13.99 19.85 5.07
C CYS A 315 15.48 19.52 4.95
N GLY A 316 15.83 18.56 4.09
CA GLY A 316 17.21 18.33 3.66
C GLY A 316 17.62 19.25 2.51
N GLN A 317 16.69 19.59 1.61
CA GLN A 317 16.97 20.44 0.47
C GLN A 317 16.11 21.70 0.50
N LYS A 318 16.74 22.88 0.64
CA LYS A 318 16.05 24.19 0.76
C LYS A 318 15.00 24.44 -0.33
N GLN A 319 15.18 23.87 -1.53
CA GLN A 319 14.20 23.94 -2.60
C GLN A 319 12.83 23.37 -2.22
N HIS A 320 12.77 22.33 -1.37
CA HIS A 320 11.52 21.72 -0.93
C HIS A 320 10.68 22.62 -0.02
N LEU A 321 11.26 23.65 0.62
CA LEU A 321 10.51 24.64 1.39
C LEU A 321 9.69 25.59 0.50
N LYS A 322 10.02 25.70 -0.79
CA LYS A 322 9.27 26.51 -1.76
C LYS A 322 7.98 25.85 -2.23
N PHE A 323 7.66 24.66 -1.74
CA PHE A 323 6.45 23.93 -2.09
C PHE A 323 5.45 24.05 -0.95
N ASP A 324 4.42 24.84 -1.17
CA ASP A 324 3.35 25.08 -0.19
C ASP A 324 2.79 23.77 0.35
N ARG A 325 2.66 22.72 -0.47
CA ARG A 325 2.14 21.42 0.01
C ARG A 325 2.86 20.83 1.23
N TYR A 326 4.15 21.13 1.42
CA TYR A 326 4.96 20.61 2.53
C TYR A 326 5.01 21.55 3.75
N THR A 327 4.54 22.78 3.60
CA THR A 327 4.57 23.81 4.65
C THR A 327 3.16 24.24 5.08
N THR A 328 2.18 24.13 4.19
CA THR A 328 0.77 24.44 4.44
C THR A 328 0.15 23.38 5.34
N GLN A 329 -0.46 23.87 6.41
CA GLN A 329 -1.25 23.09 7.35
C GLN A 329 -2.74 23.29 7.08
N ASP A 330 -3.54 22.28 7.41
CA ASP A 330 -5.00 22.43 7.51
C ASP A 330 -5.39 23.17 8.79
N ALA A 331 -6.70 23.40 8.98
CA ALA A 331 -7.24 24.11 10.14
C ALA A 331 -6.91 23.42 11.48
N ASP A 332 -6.60 22.12 11.46
CA ASP A 332 -6.24 21.31 12.63
C ASP A 332 -4.72 21.25 12.87
N GLY A 333 -3.92 21.93 12.03
CA GLY A 333 -2.46 21.99 12.13
C GLY A 333 -1.73 20.80 11.49
N HIS A 334 -2.43 19.96 10.73
CA HIS A 334 -1.83 18.82 10.02
C HIS A 334 -1.30 19.24 8.65
N LEU A 335 -0.19 18.65 8.20
CA LEU A 335 0.39 18.98 6.91
C LEU A 335 -0.49 18.44 5.77
N LEU A 336 -0.79 19.27 4.77
CA LEU A 336 -1.56 18.85 3.59
C LEU A 336 -0.90 17.68 2.85
N ALA A 337 0.44 17.64 2.80
CA ALA A 337 1.18 16.52 2.24
C ALA A 337 0.94 15.18 2.96
N CYS A 338 0.45 15.18 4.21
CA CYS A 338 0.09 13.99 4.98
C CYS A 338 -1.40 13.61 4.87
N LYS A 339 -2.18 14.23 3.97
CA LYS A 339 -3.62 13.95 3.81
C LYS A 339 -3.91 12.47 3.50
N ASP A 340 -3.16 11.87 2.60
CA ASP A 340 -3.33 10.46 2.20
C ASP A 340 -2.46 9.49 3.01
N HIS A 341 -1.93 9.95 4.15
CA HIS A 341 -1.09 9.13 5.00
C HIS A 341 -1.86 7.92 5.57
N ARG A 342 -1.15 6.81 5.78
CA ARG A 342 -1.73 5.56 6.30
C ARG A 342 -2.26 5.68 7.72
N LEU A 343 -1.53 6.42 8.56
CA LEU A 343 -1.96 6.75 9.92
C LEU A 343 -2.97 7.91 9.90
N GLU A 344 -4.09 7.72 10.60
CA GLU A 344 -5.18 8.69 10.69
C GLU A 344 -4.76 9.96 11.44
N GLN A 345 -5.31 11.11 11.05
CA GLN A 345 -5.02 12.41 11.71
C GLN A 345 -5.42 12.42 13.18
N SER A 346 -6.52 11.75 13.52
CA SER A 346 -7.00 11.61 14.89
C SER A 346 -7.52 10.20 15.10
N VAL A 347 -7.14 9.60 16.23
CA VAL A 347 -7.58 8.26 16.62
C VAL A 347 -8.24 8.37 17.98
N SER A 348 -9.48 7.89 18.08
CA SER A 348 -10.22 7.79 19.34
C SER A 348 -10.42 6.33 19.71
N LEU A 349 -9.97 5.93 20.89
CA LEU A 349 -9.95 4.55 21.38
C LEU A 349 -10.76 4.41 22.67
N ARG A 350 -11.32 3.22 22.87
CA ARG A 350 -12.08 2.81 24.06
C ARG A 350 -11.70 1.38 24.47
N GLY A 351 -11.88 1.05 25.74
CA GLY A 351 -11.77 -0.34 26.20
C GLY A 351 -12.88 -1.20 25.59
N GLY A 352 -12.56 -2.43 25.20
CA GLY A 352 -13.44 -3.34 24.46
C GLY A 352 -13.54 -3.04 22.96
N MET A 353 -12.83 -2.04 22.45
CA MET A 353 -12.85 -1.70 21.03
C MET A 353 -12.11 -2.73 20.19
N LEU A 354 -12.73 -3.17 19.09
CA LEU A 354 -12.04 -3.92 18.04
C LEU A 354 -11.14 -2.96 17.26
N VAL A 355 -9.91 -3.41 17.01
CA VAL A 355 -8.89 -2.62 16.32
C VAL A 355 -8.14 -3.45 15.30
N ILE A 356 -7.63 -2.77 14.27
CA ILE A 356 -6.74 -3.32 13.25
C ILE A 356 -5.41 -2.58 13.30
N LEU A 357 -4.32 -3.34 13.37
CA LEU A 357 -2.95 -2.83 13.37
C LEU A 357 -2.56 -2.32 11.97
N GLN A 358 -1.99 -1.12 11.92
CA GLN A 358 -1.58 -0.42 10.69
C GLN A 358 -0.07 -0.44 10.45
N VAL A 359 0.73 -1.26 11.16
CA VAL A 359 2.17 -1.37 10.94
C VAL A 359 2.63 -2.80 11.22
N ASN A 360 3.78 -3.20 10.68
CA ASN A 360 4.41 -4.47 11.06
C ASN A 360 5.18 -4.24 12.36
N LEU A 361 4.80 -4.93 13.43
CA LEU A 361 5.48 -4.88 14.72
C LEU A 361 6.36 -6.09 14.94
N ASP A 362 5.86 -7.28 14.59
CA ASP A 362 6.59 -8.53 14.70
C ASP A 362 6.15 -9.50 13.60
N ILE A 363 6.98 -9.66 12.57
CA ILE A 363 6.66 -10.56 11.45
C ILE A 363 6.67 -12.02 11.91
N GLU A 364 7.65 -12.41 12.74
CA GLU A 364 7.79 -13.78 13.25
C GLU A 364 6.67 -14.12 14.25
N GLY A 365 6.30 -13.15 15.09
CA GLY A 365 5.17 -13.28 16.01
C GLY A 365 3.79 -13.12 15.34
N GLY A 366 3.73 -12.80 14.05
CA GLY A 366 2.48 -12.62 13.31
C GLY A 366 1.73 -11.30 13.61
N LEU A 367 2.39 -10.31 14.22
CA LEU A 367 1.87 -8.95 14.39
C LEU A 367 2.26 -8.08 13.19
N VAL A 368 1.44 -8.17 12.15
CA VAL A 368 1.63 -7.50 10.87
C VAL A 368 0.49 -6.53 10.58
N ASN A 369 0.63 -5.76 9.50
CA ASN A 369 -0.47 -4.98 8.97
C ASN A 369 -1.72 -5.84 8.74
N GLY A 370 -2.85 -5.44 9.34
CA GLY A 370 -4.10 -6.18 9.27
C GLY A 370 -4.37 -7.06 10.50
N SER A 371 -3.38 -7.30 11.38
CA SER A 371 -3.61 -8.06 12.62
C SER A 371 -4.72 -7.41 13.45
N GLN A 372 -5.70 -8.24 13.83
CA GLN A 372 -6.91 -7.83 14.53
C GLN A 372 -6.80 -8.12 16.02
N GLY A 373 -7.37 -7.23 16.84
CA GLY A 373 -7.40 -7.42 18.28
C GLY A 373 -8.44 -6.59 19.00
N VAL A 374 -8.52 -6.78 20.31
CA VAL A 374 -9.42 -6.06 21.22
C VAL A 374 -8.57 -5.25 22.19
N ILE A 375 -8.89 -3.97 22.38
CA ILE A 375 -8.32 -3.19 23.46
C ILE A 375 -8.88 -3.72 24.78
N TYR A 376 -8.07 -4.39 25.60
CA TYR A 376 -8.52 -4.90 26.90
C TYR A 376 -8.23 -3.94 28.06
N GLY A 377 -7.43 -2.89 27.81
CA GLY A 377 -7.13 -1.88 28.80
C GLY A 377 -6.19 -0.82 28.27
N PHE A 378 -5.81 0.09 29.15
CA PHE A 378 -4.80 1.09 28.88
C PHE A 378 -3.79 1.10 30.00
N GLU A 379 -2.52 1.32 29.68
CA GLU A 379 -1.47 1.53 30.69
C GLU A 379 -0.89 2.92 30.61
N GLU A 380 -0.46 3.42 31.76
CA GLU A 380 0.30 4.66 31.83
C GLU A 380 1.62 4.50 31.08
N PHE A 381 1.96 5.52 30.30
CA PHE A 381 3.24 5.54 29.65
C PHE A 381 4.39 5.66 30.61
N ASP A 382 5.41 4.84 30.41
CA ASP A 382 6.70 5.00 31.04
C ASP A 382 7.81 5.10 29.98
N LEU A 383 8.47 6.27 29.95
CA LEU A 383 9.62 6.54 29.07
C LEU A 383 10.76 5.53 29.32
N THR A 384 10.92 5.05 30.56
CA THR A 384 11.96 4.08 30.90
C THR A 384 11.62 2.68 30.40
N LYS A 385 10.35 2.26 30.37
CA LYS A 385 9.91 1.02 29.71
C LYS A 385 10.06 1.08 28.19
N PHE A 386 9.93 2.26 27.62
CA PHE A 386 10.09 2.48 26.19
C PHE A 386 11.56 2.53 25.75
N LEU A 387 12.44 3.11 26.57
CA LEU A 387 13.87 3.28 26.27
C LEU A 387 14.76 2.17 26.84
N GLY A 388 14.33 1.49 27.90
CA GLY A 388 15.11 0.50 28.66
C GLY A 388 14.71 -0.94 28.32
N GLY A 389 15.65 -1.69 27.77
CA GLY A 389 15.50 -3.13 27.48
C GLY A 389 15.58 -4.04 28.71
N LYS A 390 14.90 -3.71 29.83
CA LYS A 390 14.76 -4.65 30.96
C LYS A 390 13.45 -5.42 30.86
N TYR A 391 13.64 -6.71 30.64
CA TYR A 391 12.70 -7.78 30.37
C TYR A 391 11.49 -7.85 31.31
N ASP A 392 10.31 -7.92 30.71
CA ASP A 392 9.27 -8.88 31.11
C ASP A 392 9.33 -10.06 30.12
N ARG A 393 9.05 -11.29 30.54
CA ARG A 393 9.03 -12.45 29.62
C ARG A 393 7.91 -12.34 28.56
N ASP A 394 6.96 -11.42 28.79
CA ASP A 394 5.95 -10.94 27.86
C ASP A 394 6.42 -9.71 27.04
N ALA A 395 7.72 -9.64 26.70
CA ALA A 395 8.39 -8.46 26.15
C ALA A 395 7.63 -7.80 24.99
N THR A 396 7.30 -6.52 25.17
CA THR A 396 6.59 -5.68 24.22
C THR A 396 7.35 -5.56 22.89
N PRO A 397 6.69 -5.66 21.71
CA PRO A 397 7.31 -5.51 20.38
C PRO A 397 7.93 -4.13 20.08
N SER A 398 8.01 -3.22 21.05
CA SER A 398 8.43 -1.81 20.90
C SER A 398 9.85 -1.63 20.36
N PHE A 399 10.75 -2.58 20.57
CA PHE A 399 12.11 -2.47 20.01
C PHE A 399 12.12 -2.68 18.48
N LYS A 400 11.17 -3.47 17.95
CA LYS A 400 11.01 -3.72 16.51
C LYS A 400 10.32 -2.56 15.76
N LEU A 401 9.63 -1.65 16.46
CA LEU A 401 9.08 -0.40 15.89
C LEU A 401 10.14 0.49 15.25
N PHE A 402 11.39 0.35 15.70
CA PHE A 402 12.54 1.10 15.24
C PHE A 402 13.43 0.33 14.25
N SER A 403 12.91 -0.75 13.64
CA SER A 403 13.61 -1.44 12.56
C SER A 403 13.61 -0.59 11.27
N GLY A 404 14.68 -0.72 10.47
CA GLY A 404 14.87 -0.03 9.18
C GLY A 404 15.52 1.36 9.27
N GLY A 405 15.36 2.17 8.22
CA GLY A 405 15.96 3.50 8.11
C GLY A 405 15.40 4.54 9.08
N HIS A 406 16.20 5.60 9.33
CA HIS A 406 15.82 6.80 10.10
C HIS A 406 15.43 6.55 11.58
N VAL A 407 16.06 5.58 12.24
CA VAL A 407 15.80 5.23 13.64
C VAL A 407 15.85 6.42 14.59
N ALA A 408 16.86 7.28 14.45
CA ALA A 408 17.02 8.46 15.30
C ALA A 408 15.84 9.44 15.14
N LEU A 409 15.41 9.69 13.90
CA LEU A 409 14.25 10.53 13.59
C LEU A 409 12.97 9.94 14.18
N LYS A 410 12.70 8.66 13.91
CA LYS A 410 11.52 7.96 14.44
C LYS A 410 11.48 8.04 15.96
N ARG A 411 12.60 7.80 16.64
CA ARG A 411 12.70 7.86 18.10
C ARG A 411 12.39 9.27 18.62
N ARG A 412 13.01 10.30 18.03
CA ARG A 412 12.74 11.70 18.39
C ARG A 412 11.26 12.06 18.24
N GLN A 413 10.67 11.73 17.09
CA GLN A 413 9.28 12.09 16.79
C GLN A 413 8.28 11.34 17.68
N VAL A 414 8.54 10.07 18.00
CA VAL A 414 7.73 9.34 18.99
C VAL A 414 7.83 10.01 20.35
N THR A 415 9.03 10.38 20.82
CA THR A 415 9.21 11.09 22.09
C THR A 415 8.49 12.45 22.12
N GLU A 416 8.58 13.24 21.05
CA GLU A 416 7.88 14.52 20.94
C GLU A 416 6.36 14.36 20.92
N PHE A 417 5.85 13.36 20.19
CA PHE A 417 4.43 13.02 20.20
C PHE A 417 3.92 12.80 21.63
N MET A 418 4.68 12.10 22.48
CA MET A 418 4.27 11.84 23.88
C MET A 418 4.25 13.12 24.71
N LYS A 419 5.26 13.99 24.56
CA LYS A 419 5.29 15.29 25.25
C LYS A 419 4.08 16.14 24.87
N VAL A 420 3.69 16.13 23.59
CA VAL A 420 2.51 16.84 23.10
C VAL A 420 1.23 16.26 23.71
N GLN A 421 1.07 14.93 23.74
CA GLN A 421 -0.10 14.29 24.36
C GLN A 421 -0.20 14.59 25.87
N GLN A 422 0.93 14.58 26.60
CA GLN A 422 0.98 14.93 28.03
C GLN A 422 0.54 16.37 28.27
N LYS A 423 1.02 17.33 27.46
CA LYS A 423 0.61 18.74 27.57
C LYS A 423 -0.90 18.91 27.33
N ALA A 424 -1.45 18.22 26.33
CA ALA A 424 -2.88 18.28 26.02
C ALA A 424 -3.78 17.76 27.15
N THR A 425 -3.31 16.79 27.96
CA THR A 425 -4.08 16.25 29.10
C THR A 425 -4.02 17.13 30.35
N ARG A 426 -3.04 18.05 30.48
CA ARG A 426 -2.91 18.99 31.62
C ARG A 426 -4.09 19.94 31.76
N GLY A 427 -4.75 20.29 30.65
CA GLY A 427 -5.93 21.16 30.67
C GLY A 427 -7.18 20.53 31.30
N ARG A 428 -7.20 19.21 31.57
CA ARG A 428 -8.38 18.50 32.12
C ARG A 428 -8.15 17.85 33.49
N MET A 429 -6.91 17.55 33.88
CA MET A 429 -6.60 16.78 35.09
C MET A 429 -5.31 17.26 35.78
N GLY A 430 -5.36 18.37 36.51
CA GLY A 430 -4.37 18.75 37.54
C GLY A 430 -2.87 18.74 37.15
N PRO A 431 -1.95 18.85 38.13
CA PRO A 431 -0.52 19.09 37.88
C PRO A 431 0.25 17.91 37.24
N ILE A 432 -0.33 16.70 37.18
CA ILE A 432 0.31 15.51 36.59
C ILE A 432 -0.67 14.84 35.62
N ALA A 433 -0.68 15.31 34.38
CA ALA A 433 -1.39 14.67 33.27
C ALA A 433 -0.70 13.37 32.86
N LYS A 434 -1.33 12.24 33.16
CA LYS A 434 -0.86 10.91 32.75
C LYS A 434 -1.36 10.59 31.33
N THR A 435 -0.45 10.20 30.44
CA THR A 435 -0.81 9.69 29.10
C THR A 435 -0.91 8.18 29.15
N PHE A 436 -1.96 7.65 28.54
CA PHE A 436 -2.27 6.23 28.54
C PHE A 436 -2.12 5.64 27.14
N TRP A 437 -1.66 4.40 27.03
CA TRP A 437 -1.52 3.67 25.78
C TRP A 437 -2.39 2.43 25.75
N PRO A 438 -2.98 2.10 24.59
CA PRO A 438 -3.85 0.94 24.47
C PRO A 438 -3.06 -0.36 24.62
N ARG A 439 -3.58 -1.25 25.46
CA ARG A 439 -3.15 -2.65 25.54
C ARG A 439 -4.10 -3.49 24.71
N VAL A 440 -3.56 -4.19 23.72
CA VAL A 440 -4.33 -4.97 22.75
C VAL A 440 -4.08 -6.46 22.98
N LEU A 441 -5.17 -7.23 23.00
CA LEU A 441 -5.17 -8.68 22.90
C LEU A 441 -5.49 -9.03 21.45
N PHE A 442 -4.50 -9.50 20.71
CA PHE A 442 -4.64 -9.91 19.32
C PHE A 442 -5.29 -11.29 19.21
N HIS A 443 -5.88 -11.57 18.05
CA HIS A 443 -6.53 -12.86 17.79
C HIS A 443 -5.58 -14.06 17.84
N ASN A 444 -4.28 -13.83 17.62
CA ASN A 444 -3.23 -14.84 17.80
C ASN A 444 -2.86 -15.10 19.28
N GLY A 445 -3.54 -14.44 20.22
CA GLY A 445 -3.33 -14.59 21.67
C GLY A 445 -2.28 -13.65 22.27
N MET A 446 -1.52 -12.93 21.44
CA MET A 446 -0.51 -12.00 21.93
C MET A 446 -1.15 -10.80 22.63
N LYS A 447 -0.59 -10.43 23.78
CA LYS A 447 -0.96 -9.22 24.52
C LYS A 447 0.22 -8.26 24.47
N CYS A 448 0.00 -7.06 23.94
CA CYS A 448 1.04 -6.03 24.00
C CYS A 448 0.46 -4.62 24.06
N THR A 449 1.28 -3.71 24.58
CA THR A 449 1.00 -2.27 24.53
C THR A 449 1.37 -1.74 23.16
N ILE A 450 0.46 -0.97 22.56
CA ILE A 450 0.69 -0.34 21.26
C ILE A 450 1.15 1.09 21.47
N TYR A 451 2.41 1.34 21.13
CA TYR A 451 3.00 2.67 21.14
C TYR A 451 2.79 3.39 19.80
N ALA A 452 3.07 4.70 19.80
CA ALA A 452 3.03 5.48 18.58
C ALA A 452 4.08 5.02 17.58
N ALA A 453 3.71 4.95 16.31
CA ALA A 453 4.61 4.69 15.19
C ALA A 453 4.85 5.97 14.41
N CYS A 454 6.10 6.23 14.04
CA CYS A 454 6.48 7.30 13.12
C CYS A 454 6.79 6.68 11.76
N LEU A 455 5.93 6.97 10.77
CA LEU A 455 6.19 6.59 9.38
C LEU A 455 6.85 7.79 8.69
N VAL A 456 7.98 7.51 8.04
CA VAL A 456 8.84 8.52 7.40
C VAL A 456 8.87 8.24 5.90
N ASN A 457 8.60 9.28 5.12
CA ASN A 457 8.71 9.32 3.68
C ASN A 457 9.88 10.22 3.29
N ALA A 458 10.89 9.65 2.66
CA ALA A 458 11.98 10.42 2.07
C ALA A 458 11.47 11.17 0.83
N ILE A 459 11.87 12.43 0.71
CA ILE A 459 11.54 13.35 -0.36
C ILE A 459 12.83 13.92 -0.92
N GLY A 460 12.96 13.87 -2.24
CA GLY A 460 14.17 14.29 -2.95
C GLY A 460 14.97 13.10 -3.43
N ASP A 461 15.87 13.37 -4.36
CA ASP A 461 16.47 12.33 -5.21
C ASP A 461 17.96 12.12 -4.89
N THR A 462 18.52 13.02 -4.07
CA THR A 462 19.90 12.98 -3.59
C THR A 462 19.97 13.39 -2.14
N GLU A 463 20.92 12.83 -1.42
CA GLU A 463 21.23 13.28 -0.07
C GLU A 463 21.72 14.74 -0.06
N PRO A 464 21.39 15.52 0.98
CA PRO A 464 20.48 15.15 2.08
C PRO A 464 19.01 15.14 1.62
N TYR A 465 18.31 14.03 1.88
CA TYR A 465 16.87 13.93 1.61
C TYR A 465 16.09 14.83 2.58
N SER A 466 14.95 15.35 2.13
CA SER A 466 13.92 15.85 3.03
C SER A 466 13.07 14.68 3.55
N PHE A 467 12.48 14.81 4.73
CA PHE A 467 11.67 13.76 5.33
C PHE A 467 10.31 14.30 5.74
N LEU A 468 9.25 13.82 5.12
CA LEU A 468 7.89 14.03 5.58
C LEU A 468 7.51 12.86 6.47
N HIS A 469 6.94 13.12 7.63
CA HIS A 469 6.59 12.06 8.55
C HIS A 469 5.30 12.35 9.32
N ARG A 470 4.60 11.29 9.71
CA ARG A 470 3.48 11.35 10.66
C ARG A 470 3.70 10.33 11.78
N THR A 471 3.52 10.80 13.00
CA THR A 471 3.57 9.99 14.22
C THR A 471 2.18 9.87 14.83
N GLN A 472 1.71 8.64 15.03
CA GLN A 472 0.38 8.35 15.58
C GLN A 472 0.31 6.91 16.11
N ILE A 473 -0.67 6.63 16.97
CA ILE A 473 -1.02 5.26 17.36
C ILE A 473 -1.50 4.47 16.14
N PRO A 474 -0.83 3.36 15.76
CA PRO A 474 -1.10 2.65 14.51
C PRO A 474 -2.30 1.71 14.62
N LEU A 475 -3.41 2.19 15.16
CA LEU A 475 -4.66 1.44 15.30
C LEU A 475 -5.80 2.20 14.62
N ILE A 476 -6.67 1.46 13.94
CA ILE A 476 -7.96 1.96 13.45
C ILE A 476 -9.10 1.10 13.97
N PRO A 477 -10.37 1.57 13.94
CA PRO A 477 -11.53 0.75 14.24
C PRO A 477 -11.55 -0.54 13.43
N GLY A 478 -11.80 -1.66 14.10
CA GLY A 478 -11.75 -3.00 13.54
C GLY A 478 -13.11 -3.67 13.35
N TRP A 479 -14.23 -2.99 13.62
CA TRP A 479 -15.56 -3.57 13.40
C TRP A 479 -15.92 -3.65 11.91
N ALA A 480 -15.59 -2.61 11.15
CA ALA A 480 -15.83 -2.58 9.71
C ALA A 480 -14.72 -1.87 8.94
N MET A 481 -14.50 -2.32 7.69
CA MET A 481 -13.56 -1.74 6.74
C MET A 481 -14.10 -1.85 5.32
N SER A 482 -13.76 -0.91 4.44
CA SER A 482 -14.15 -1.01 3.03
C SER A 482 -13.24 -1.98 2.29
N VAL A 483 -13.76 -2.77 1.33
CA VAL A 483 -12.97 -3.73 0.53
C VAL A 483 -11.71 -3.07 -0.06
N HIS A 484 -11.83 -1.88 -0.63
CA HIS A 484 -10.70 -1.08 -1.16
C HIS A 484 -9.59 -0.82 -0.13
N LYS A 485 -9.94 -0.59 1.15
CA LYS A 485 -8.95 -0.34 2.22
C LYS A 485 -8.28 -1.62 2.71
N SER A 486 -8.88 -2.77 2.44
CA SER A 486 -8.35 -4.09 2.83
C SER A 486 -7.33 -4.65 1.85
N GLN A 487 -7.19 -4.05 0.65
CA GLN A 487 -6.21 -4.49 -0.34
C GLN A 487 -4.79 -4.50 0.25
N GLY A 488 -4.01 -5.52 -0.10
CA GLY A 488 -2.72 -5.82 0.52
C GLY A 488 -2.76 -6.38 1.96
N MET A 489 -3.89 -6.32 2.69
CA MET A 489 -3.99 -6.87 4.05
C MET A 489 -4.31 -8.36 4.08
N THR A 490 -3.95 -9.02 5.19
CA THR A 490 -4.36 -10.39 5.53
C THR A 490 -5.20 -10.32 6.80
N LEU A 491 -6.39 -10.92 6.78
CA LEU A 491 -7.33 -10.90 7.90
C LEU A 491 -7.60 -12.34 8.35
N ASP A 492 -7.31 -12.64 9.61
CA ASP A 492 -7.51 -13.96 10.19
C ASP A 492 -9.00 -14.30 10.32
N ARG A 493 -9.82 -13.29 10.64
CA ARG A 493 -11.27 -13.44 10.79
C ARG A 493 -11.99 -12.30 10.07
N VAL A 494 -12.82 -12.64 9.11
CA VAL A 494 -13.48 -11.65 8.27
C VAL A 494 -14.91 -12.05 7.96
N ILE A 495 -15.82 -11.09 8.08
CA ILE A 495 -17.19 -11.20 7.61
C ILE A 495 -17.28 -10.36 6.34
N ILE A 496 -17.78 -10.92 5.26
CA ILE A 496 -17.82 -10.25 3.96
C ILE A 496 -19.28 -10.04 3.59
N ASP A 497 -19.66 -8.81 3.30
CA ASP A 497 -21.00 -8.47 2.81
C ASP A 497 -20.89 -7.81 1.44
N LEU A 498 -21.37 -8.53 0.43
CA LEU A 498 -21.25 -8.19 -0.99
C LEU A 498 -22.58 -7.79 -1.61
N SER A 499 -23.62 -7.56 -0.78
CA SER A 499 -24.94 -7.14 -1.24
C SER A 499 -24.93 -5.88 -2.12
N LYS A 500 -23.87 -5.06 -2.00
CA LYS A 500 -23.66 -3.83 -2.77
C LYS A 500 -22.36 -3.85 -3.57
N ALA A 501 -21.86 -5.02 -3.97
CA ALA A 501 -20.72 -5.10 -4.87
C ALA A 501 -21.08 -4.45 -6.21
N PHE A 502 -20.21 -3.59 -6.72
CA PHE A 502 -20.46 -2.81 -7.95
C PHE A 502 -19.32 -2.94 -8.97
N VAL A 503 -18.28 -3.73 -8.65
CA VAL A 503 -17.13 -4.00 -9.53
C VAL A 503 -16.77 -5.48 -9.45
N ALA A 504 -16.54 -6.12 -10.60
CA ALA A 504 -16.23 -7.54 -10.72
C ALA A 504 -15.08 -8.01 -9.80
N GLY A 505 -13.96 -7.28 -9.74
CA GLY A 505 -12.81 -7.66 -8.91
C GLY A 505 -13.01 -7.48 -7.40
N GLN A 506 -14.09 -6.84 -6.96
CA GLN A 506 -14.32 -6.53 -5.55
C GLN A 506 -14.58 -7.79 -4.70
N VAL A 507 -15.30 -8.77 -5.27
CA VAL A 507 -15.56 -10.06 -4.61
C VAL A 507 -14.27 -10.83 -4.39
N TYR A 508 -13.44 -10.94 -5.44
CA TYR A 508 -12.14 -11.59 -5.35
C TYR A 508 -11.21 -10.90 -4.34
N VAL A 509 -11.15 -9.56 -4.35
CA VAL A 509 -10.34 -8.81 -3.39
C VAL A 509 -10.81 -9.06 -1.96
N ALA A 510 -12.11 -9.06 -1.71
CA ALA A 510 -12.68 -9.32 -0.39
C ALA A 510 -12.37 -10.76 0.08
N LEU A 511 -12.70 -11.78 -0.72
CA LEU A 511 -12.48 -13.19 -0.37
C LEU A 511 -11.00 -13.50 -0.15
N SER A 512 -10.12 -12.93 -0.97
CA SER A 512 -8.67 -13.15 -0.88
C SER A 512 -8.00 -12.52 0.35
N ARG A 513 -8.74 -11.77 1.19
CA ARG A 513 -8.26 -11.27 2.48
C ARG A 513 -8.25 -12.36 3.55
N ALA A 514 -9.15 -13.33 3.44
CA ALA A 514 -9.22 -14.44 4.37
C ALA A 514 -8.02 -15.38 4.21
N THR A 515 -7.54 -15.93 5.32
CA THR A 515 -6.50 -16.97 5.35
C THR A 515 -7.05 -18.37 5.08
N GLY A 516 -8.35 -18.59 5.31
CA GLY A 516 -9.06 -19.83 5.02
C GLY A 516 -10.55 -19.76 5.40
N LEU A 517 -11.29 -20.82 5.09
CA LEU A 517 -12.74 -20.91 5.34
C LEU A 517 -13.09 -20.77 6.83
N LYS A 518 -12.31 -21.37 7.74
CA LYS A 518 -12.60 -21.30 9.19
C LYS A 518 -12.73 -19.86 9.73
N GLY A 519 -12.01 -18.90 9.15
CA GLY A 519 -12.05 -17.49 9.55
C GLY A 519 -12.96 -16.62 8.68
N LEU A 520 -13.68 -17.20 7.73
CA LEU A 520 -14.50 -16.48 6.77
C LEU A 520 -15.98 -16.67 7.11
N ARG A 521 -16.78 -15.63 6.90
CA ARG A 521 -18.24 -15.74 6.79
C ARG A 521 -18.70 -14.79 5.71
N ILE A 522 -19.67 -15.21 4.90
CA ILE A 522 -20.30 -14.36 3.90
C ILE A 522 -21.72 -14.03 4.41
N ASP A 523 -22.00 -12.73 4.54
CA ASP A 523 -23.34 -12.20 4.78
C ASP A 523 -23.93 -11.77 3.41
N GLY A 524 -25.15 -12.19 3.08
CA GLY A 524 -25.87 -11.79 1.86
C GLY A 524 -26.52 -12.96 1.12
N ASP A 525 -27.30 -12.65 0.08
CA ASP A 525 -28.02 -13.64 -0.71
C ASP A 525 -27.12 -14.33 -1.74
N ARG A 526 -27.45 -15.60 -2.03
CA ARG A 526 -26.77 -16.45 -3.03
C ARG A 526 -26.61 -15.75 -4.38
N GLU A 527 -27.57 -14.91 -4.74
CA GLU A 527 -27.60 -14.15 -5.99
C GLU A 527 -26.42 -13.18 -6.14
N ALA A 528 -26.00 -12.53 -5.04
CA ALA A 528 -24.90 -11.57 -5.06
C ALA A 528 -23.54 -12.24 -5.36
N LEU A 529 -23.39 -13.50 -4.95
CA LEU A 529 -22.24 -14.31 -5.36
C LEU A 529 -22.34 -14.57 -6.87
N THR A 530 -23.43 -15.15 -7.36
CA THR A 530 -23.58 -15.51 -8.80
C THR A 530 -23.50 -14.35 -9.78
N ALA A 531 -24.09 -13.18 -9.47
CA ALA A 531 -24.17 -12.04 -10.39
C ALA A 531 -22.85 -11.25 -10.53
N SER A 532 -21.93 -11.40 -9.56
CA SER A 532 -20.68 -10.62 -9.50
C SER A 532 -19.48 -11.35 -10.12
N PHE A 533 -19.66 -12.56 -10.66
CA PHE A 533 -18.55 -13.40 -11.17
C PHE A 533 -18.16 -13.14 -12.63
N GLU A 534 -18.85 -12.28 -13.38
CA GLU A 534 -18.37 -11.89 -14.70
C GLU A 534 -17.12 -11.00 -14.54
N GLY A 535 -15.95 -11.65 -14.55
CA GLY A 535 -14.66 -10.96 -14.62
C GLY A 535 -14.59 -10.05 -15.85
N ASP A 536 -13.72 -9.04 -15.82
CA ASP A 536 -13.53 -8.16 -16.96
C ASP A 536 -12.98 -8.95 -18.16
N ARG A 537 -13.73 -8.97 -19.27
CA ARG A 537 -13.39 -9.74 -20.48
C ARG A 537 -12.03 -9.34 -21.04
N SER A 538 -11.71 -8.05 -21.03
CA SER A 538 -10.44 -7.55 -21.55
C SER A 538 -9.25 -8.07 -20.73
N VAL A 539 -9.43 -8.22 -19.41
CA VAL A 539 -8.43 -8.82 -18.52
C VAL A 539 -8.30 -10.31 -18.77
N GLN A 540 -9.42 -11.03 -18.91
CA GLN A 540 -9.41 -12.45 -19.24
C GLN A 540 -8.67 -12.72 -20.56
N ASP A 541 -8.97 -11.94 -21.60
CA ASP A 541 -8.33 -12.07 -22.91
C ASP A 541 -6.84 -11.74 -22.83
N PHE A 542 -6.46 -10.68 -22.11
CA PHE A 542 -5.04 -10.36 -21.89
C PHE A 542 -4.29 -11.52 -21.22
N LEU A 543 -4.84 -12.08 -20.14
CA LEU A 543 -4.22 -13.18 -19.41
C LEU A 543 -4.15 -14.47 -20.25
N LYS A 544 -5.22 -14.80 -21.00
CA LYS A 544 -5.23 -15.94 -21.93
C LYS A 544 -4.19 -15.80 -23.02
N ASN A 545 -4.07 -14.60 -23.62
CA ASN A 545 -3.11 -14.34 -24.68
C ASN A 545 -1.66 -14.40 -24.19
N LYS A 546 -1.37 -13.97 -22.95
CA LYS A 546 0.01 -13.90 -22.44
C LYS A 546 0.47 -15.17 -21.72
N PHE A 547 -0.44 -15.92 -21.11
CA PHE A 547 -0.08 -17.07 -20.28
C PHE A 547 -0.75 -18.39 -20.72
N GLY A 548 -1.62 -18.35 -21.72
CA GLY A 548 -2.29 -19.52 -22.29
C GLY A 548 -3.54 -19.96 -21.53
N MET A 549 -4.34 -20.82 -22.18
CA MET A 549 -5.60 -21.37 -21.62
C MET A 549 -5.38 -22.37 -20.48
N ASN A 550 -4.17 -22.89 -20.30
CA ASN A 550 -3.85 -23.84 -19.23
C ASN A 550 -4.07 -23.24 -17.83
N LEU A 551 -4.07 -21.91 -17.70
CA LEU A 551 -4.46 -21.24 -16.46
C LEU A 551 -5.93 -21.48 -16.08
N TRP A 552 -6.82 -21.73 -17.04
CA TRP A 552 -8.24 -21.99 -16.80
C TRP A 552 -8.56 -23.48 -16.73
N HIS A 553 -7.87 -24.33 -17.50
CA HIS A 553 -8.17 -25.77 -17.60
C HIS A 553 -8.15 -26.51 -16.25
N ASN A 554 -7.36 -26.05 -15.28
CA ASN A 554 -7.30 -26.65 -13.95
C ASN A 554 -8.55 -26.37 -13.08
N TYR A 555 -9.47 -25.53 -13.55
CA TYR A 555 -10.59 -25.01 -12.76
C TYR A 555 -11.96 -25.21 -13.41
N TYR A 556 -12.02 -25.83 -14.59
CA TYR A 556 -13.27 -26.25 -15.23
C TYR A 556 -13.71 -27.63 -14.76
#